data_AF-A0A961DQF5-F1
#
_entry.id   AF-A0A961DQF5-F1
#
_cell.length_a   1.000
_cell.length_b   1.000
_cell.length_c   1.000
_cell.angle_alpha   90.00
_cell.angle_beta   90.00
_cell.angle_gamma   90.00
#
_symmetry.space_group_name_H-M   'P 1'
#
loop_
_entity.id
_entity.type
_entity.pdbx_description
1 polymer ?
#
loop_
_entity_poly.entity_id
_entity_poly.type
_entity_poly.pdbx_seq_one_letter_code
_entity_poly.pdbx_strand_id
1 'polypeptide(L)'
;ASNPGRFKSLFSRGDAPLNDDEVSAVLQGSGARTIDHMMTYSVAGTPQVCVEYLRRFADLAHADELMVVHQTNSVATRIRSVELLAEAAGLDAPTAADDATATATATQD
;
A
#
# COMPACT_ATOMS: atom_id res chain seq x y z
N ALA A 1 -3.70 14.04 -11.32
CA ALA A 1 -4.55 13.33 -12.29
C ALA A 1 -4.31 11.85 -12.13
N SER A 2 -5.31 11.13 -11.63
CA SER A 2 -5.31 9.68 -11.45
C SER A 2 -4.90 8.97 -12.73
N ASN A 3 -3.93 8.07 -12.64
CA ASN A 3 -3.51 7.23 -13.75
C ASN A 3 -4.53 6.09 -13.96
N PRO A 4 -5.26 6.04 -15.10
CA PRO A 4 -6.33 5.06 -15.33
C PRO A 4 -5.84 3.60 -15.31
N GLY A 5 -4.59 3.35 -15.72
CA GLY A 5 -3.99 2.01 -15.64
C GLY A 5 -3.83 1.51 -14.20
N ARG A 6 -3.47 2.42 -13.27
CA ARG A 6 -3.36 2.08 -11.83
C ARG A 6 -4.73 1.89 -11.20
N PHE A 7 -5.70 2.72 -11.58
CA PHE A 7 -7.09 2.55 -11.14
C PHE A 7 -7.63 1.16 -11.52
N LYS A 8 -7.50 0.79 -12.79
CA LYS A 8 -7.95 -0.51 -13.29
C LYS A 8 -7.28 -1.67 -12.55
N SER A 9 -5.97 -1.60 -12.31
CA SER A 9 -5.25 -2.64 -11.55
C SER A 9 -5.72 -2.78 -10.10
N LEU A 10 -6.14 -1.70 -9.45
CA LEU A 10 -6.49 -1.68 -8.02
C LEU A 10 -7.96 -2.00 -7.76
N PHE A 11 -8.84 -1.70 -8.72
CA PHE A 11 -10.29 -1.87 -8.55
C PHE A 11 -10.91 -2.96 -9.42
N SER A 12 -10.19 -3.52 -10.39
CA SER A 12 -10.64 -4.73 -11.09
C SER A 12 -10.62 -5.92 -10.12
N ARG A 13 -11.80 -6.44 -9.80
CA ARG A 13 -11.91 -7.69 -9.04
C ARG A 13 -11.61 -8.85 -10.00
N GLY A 14 -10.95 -9.90 -9.51
CA GLY A 14 -10.44 -10.99 -10.36
C GLY A 14 -11.51 -11.68 -11.22
N ASP A 15 -12.77 -11.66 -10.78
CA ASP A 15 -13.95 -12.20 -11.46
C ASP A 15 -14.69 -11.18 -12.35
N ALA A 16 -14.38 -9.89 -12.24
CA ALA A 16 -15.02 -8.80 -12.96
C ALA A 16 -14.00 -7.69 -13.30
N PRO A 17 -13.18 -7.88 -14.35
CA PRO A 17 -12.24 -6.86 -14.79
C PRO A 17 -12.99 -5.66 -15.38
N LEU A 18 -12.60 -4.45 -14.96
CA LEU A 18 -13.20 -3.21 -15.47
C LEU A 18 -12.73 -2.96 -16.91
N ASN A 19 -13.65 -2.63 -17.80
CA ASN A 19 -13.32 -2.14 -19.13
C ASN A 19 -12.94 -0.64 -19.09
N ASP A 20 -12.36 -0.12 -20.18
CA ASP A 20 -11.82 1.24 -20.18
C ASP A 20 -12.91 2.33 -20.15
N ASP A 21 -14.11 2.01 -20.65
CA ASP A 21 -15.28 2.90 -20.60
C ASP A 21 -15.83 3.00 -19.17
N GLU A 22 -15.86 1.89 -18.44
CA GLU A 22 -16.24 1.84 -17.01
C GLU A 22 -15.24 2.61 -16.14
N VAL A 23 -13.93 2.45 -16.39
CA VAL A 23 -12.88 3.22 -15.72
C VAL A 23 -13.08 4.72 -15.99
N SER A 24 -13.34 5.10 -17.24
CA SER A 24 -13.59 6.49 -17.61
C SER A 24 -14.83 7.06 -16.93
N ALA A 25 -15.93 6.29 -16.89
CA ALA A 25 -17.17 6.71 -16.24
C ALA A 25 -16.98 6.96 -14.74
N VAL A 26 -16.21 6.11 -14.04
CA VAL A 26 -15.92 6.29 -12.61
C VAL A 26 -15.01 7.49 -12.37
N LEU A 27 -13.98 7.68 -13.21
CA LEU A 27 -13.06 8.81 -13.11
C LEU A 27 -13.70 10.16 -13.49
N GLN A 28 -14.86 10.17 -14.16
CA GLN A 28 -15.66 11.38 -14.39
C GLN A 28 -16.82 11.54 -13.41
N GLY A 29 -17.07 10.55 -12.55
CA GLY A 29 -18.14 10.57 -11.56
C GLY A 29 -17.81 11.36 -10.29
N SER A 30 -18.81 11.53 -9.42
CA SER A 30 -18.66 12.24 -8.14
C SER A 30 -17.61 11.64 -7.19
N GLY A 31 -17.32 10.34 -7.33
CA GLY A 31 -16.28 9.63 -6.56
C GLY A 31 -14.84 9.87 -7.03
N ALA A 32 -14.64 10.50 -8.20
CA ALA A 32 -13.31 10.67 -8.81
C ALA A 32 -12.33 11.42 -7.91
N ARG A 33 -12.81 12.42 -7.16
CA ARG A 33 -11.98 13.23 -6.27
C ARG A 33 -11.47 12.42 -5.07
N THR A 34 -12.30 11.54 -4.53
CA THR A 34 -11.91 10.61 -3.44
C THR A 34 -10.87 9.61 -3.94
N ILE A 35 -11.07 9.07 -5.14
CA ILE A 35 -10.12 8.14 -5.78
C ILE A 35 -8.78 8.84 -6.04
N ASP A 36 -8.80 10.07 -6.55
CA ASP A 36 -7.58 10.84 -6.80
C ASP A 36 -6.81 11.11 -5.51
N HIS A 37 -7.52 11.43 -4.43
CA HIS A 37 -6.93 11.57 -3.11
C HIS A 37 -6.30 10.25 -2.63
N MET A 38 -6.99 9.11 -2.75
CA MET A 38 -6.45 7.79 -2.38
C MET A 38 -5.20 7.42 -3.19
N MET A 39 -5.15 7.80 -4.46
CA MET A 39 -4.04 7.48 -5.36
C MET A 39 -2.82 8.39 -5.19
N THR A 40 -2.99 9.57 -4.60
CA THR A 40 -1.93 10.59 -4.47
C THR A 40 -0.71 10.05 -3.73
N TYR A 41 -0.92 9.27 -2.67
CA TYR A 41 0.16 8.69 -1.85
C TYR A 41 0.28 7.18 -2.01
N SER A 42 0.41 6.71 -3.25
CA SER A 42 0.52 5.29 -3.55
C SER A 42 1.64 5.01 -4.54
N VAL A 43 2.31 3.88 -4.37
CA VAL A 43 3.40 3.41 -5.24
C VAL A 43 3.15 1.98 -5.70
N ALA A 44 3.55 1.65 -6.92
CA ALA A 44 3.56 0.29 -7.45
C ALA A 44 4.77 0.15 -8.38
N GLY A 45 5.56 -0.91 -8.19
CA GLY A 45 6.82 -1.09 -8.92
C GLY A 45 7.62 -2.25 -8.35
N THR A 46 8.94 -2.25 -8.62
CA THR A 46 9.86 -3.18 -7.96
C THR A 46 9.96 -2.87 -6.45
N PRO A 47 10.40 -3.83 -5.63
CA PRO A 47 10.53 -3.61 -4.18
C PRO A 47 11.39 -2.37 -3.85
N GLN A 48 12.49 -2.15 -4.57
CA GLN A 48 13.39 -1.01 -4.37
C GLN A 48 12.69 0.32 -4.69
N VAL A 49 11.91 0.38 -5.78
CA VAL A 49 11.13 1.58 -6.13
C VAL A 49 10.11 1.92 -5.02
N CYS A 50 9.48 0.91 -4.44
CA CYS A 50 8.56 1.11 -3.33
C CYS A 50 9.28 1.63 -2.07
N VAL A 51 10.45 1.07 -1.72
CA VAL A 51 11.25 1.52 -0.57
C VAL A 51 11.72 2.97 -0.74
N GLU A 52 12.24 3.33 -1.92
CA GLU A 52 12.67 4.71 -2.21
C GLU A 52 11.52 5.71 -2.08
N TYR A 53 10.34 5.33 -2.60
CA TYR A 53 9.14 6.15 -2.45
C TYR A 53 8.75 6.35 -0.99
N LEU A 54 8.71 5.26 -0.20
CA LEU A 54 8.30 5.31 1.20
C LEU A 54 9.29 6.12 2.05
N ARG A 55 10.60 5.99 1.80
CA ARG A 55 11.62 6.83 2.48
C ARG A 55 11.39 8.31 2.21
N ARG A 56 11.23 8.68 0.93
CA ARG A 56 10.92 10.06 0.55
C ARG A 56 9.61 10.55 1.17
N PHE A 57 8.61 9.69 1.26
CA PHE A 57 7.34 10.04 1.87
C PHE A 57 7.45 10.25 3.39
N ALA A 58 8.19 9.39 4.10
CA ALA A 58 8.48 9.55 5.52
C ALA A 58 9.19 10.90 5.79
N ASP A 59 10.20 11.23 4.97
CA ASP A 59 10.92 12.51 5.07
C ASP A 59 9.98 13.71 4.85
N LEU A 60 9.11 13.64 3.84
CA LEU A 60 8.13 14.69 3.51
C LEU A 60 7.09 14.88 4.62
N ALA A 61 6.62 13.78 5.21
CA ALA A 61 5.59 13.77 6.23
C ALA A 61 6.15 13.99 7.64
N HIS A 62 7.48 13.97 7.80
CA HIS A 62 8.16 13.91 9.10
C HIS A 62 7.62 12.76 9.97
N ALA A 63 7.46 11.58 9.37
CA ALA A 63 6.92 10.41 10.04
C ALA A 63 8.04 9.48 10.51
N ASP A 64 8.02 9.13 11.79
CA ASP A 64 8.92 8.11 12.34
C ASP A 64 8.51 6.69 11.89
N GLU A 65 7.22 6.48 11.62
CA GLU A 65 6.65 5.20 11.21
C GLU A 65 5.61 5.37 10.09
N LEU A 66 5.54 4.38 9.20
CA LEU A 66 4.56 4.33 8.11
C LEU A 66 3.74 3.04 8.17
N MET A 67 2.42 3.17 8.34
CA MET A 67 1.49 2.07 8.11
C MET A 67 1.16 1.98 6.61
N VAL A 68 1.54 0.86 5.97
CA VAL A 68 1.33 0.64 4.54
C VAL A 68 0.20 -0.33 4.27
N VAL A 69 -0.63 -0.01 3.27
CA VAL A 69 -1.73 -0.87 2.84
C VAL A 69 -1.40 -1.51 1.49
N HIS A 70 -1.41 -2.84 1.42
CA HIS A 70 -1.13 -3.59 0.20
C HIS A 70 -2.43 -3.97 -0.49
N GLN A 71 -2.80 -3.26 -1.55
CA GLN A 71 -4.01 -3.57 -2.35
C GLN A 71 -3.68 -4.54 -3.48
N THR A 72 -4.24 -5.75 -3.42
CA THR A 72 -4.03 -6.83 -4.40
C THR A 72 -5.32 -7.65 -4.58
N ASN A 73 -5.41 -8.37 -5.70
CA ASN A 73 -6.58 -9.16 -6.09
C ASN A 73 -6.65 -10.56 -5.45
N SER A 74 -5.66 -10.95 -4.64
CA SER A 74 -5.67 -12.21 -3.89
C SER A 74 -4.89 -12.09 -2.59
N VAL A 75 -5.24 -12.91 -1.60
CA VAL A 75 -4.51 -12.98 -0.33
C VAL A 75 -3.06 -13.41 -0.56
N ALA A 76 -2.81 -14.40 -1.41
CA ALA A 76 -1.46 -14.88 -1.71
C ALA A 76 -0.57 -13.76 -2.31
N THR A 77 -1.10 -12.99 -3.26
CA THR A 77 -0.36 -11.84 -3.83
C THR A 77 -0.16 -10.74 -2.79
N ARG A 78 -1.10 -10.56 -1.85
CA ARG A 78 -0.96 -9.58 -0.76
C ARG A 78 0.20 -9.94 0.16
N ILE A 79 0.24 -11.19 0.63
CA ILE A 79 1.31 -11.72 1.49
C ILE A 79 2.65 -11.58 0.77
N ARG A 80 2.73 -12.00 -0.49
CA ARG A 80 3.97 -11.86 -1.28
C ARG A 80 4.43 -10.41 -1.40
N SER A 81 3.50 -9.47 -1.56
CA SER A 81 3.83 -8.04 -1.63
C SER A 81 4.38 -7.50 -0.30
N VAL A 82 3.89 -8.00 0.84
CA VAL A 82 4.40 -7.65 2.17
C VAL A 82 5.81 -8.21 2.36
N GLU A 83 6.02 -9.49 2.05
CA GLU A 83 7.34 -10.15 2.15
C GLU A 83 8.41 -9.40 1.34
N LEU A 84 8.10 -9.10 0.08
CA LEU A 84 9.01 -8.39 -0.82
C LEU A 84 9.37 -7.00 -0.28
N LEU A 85 8.40 -6.30 0.31
CA LEU A 85 8.64 -4.99 0.88
C LEU A 85 9.49 -5.08 2.14
N ALA A 86 9.19 -6.03 3.04
CA ALA A 86 9.96 -6.26 4.25
C ALA A 86 11.43 -6.60 3.94
N GLU A 87 11.66 -7.53 3.01
CA GLU A 87 13.00 -7.92 2.54
C GLU A 87 13.77 -6.72 1.98
N ALA A 88 13.15 -5.94 1.09
CA ALA A 88 13.79 -4.78 0.48
C ALA A 88 14.03 -3.62 1.46
N ALA A 89 13.19 -3.50 2.49
CA ALA A 89 13.34 -2.52 3.56
C ALA A 89 14.39 -2.94 4.60
N GLY A 90 14.85 -4.19 4.57
CA GLY A 90 15.72 -4.76 5.60
C GLY A 90 15.00 -4.93 6.94
N LEU A 91 13.68 -5.18 6.90
CA LEU A 91 12.89 -5.50 8.08
C LEU A 91 12.94 -7.01 8.29
N ASP A 92 13.71 -7.45 9.27
CA ASP A 92 13.69 -8.82 9.73
C ASP A 92 12.40 -9.10 10.49
N ALA A 93 12.01 -10.38 10.57
CA ALA A 93 10.95 -10.78 11.49
C ALA A 93 11.36 -10.36 12.91
N PRO A 94 10.44 -9.78 13.72
CA PRO A 94 10.74 -9.48 15.10
C PRO A 94 11.29 -10.74 15.75
N THR A 95 12.44 -10.60 16.38
CA THR A 95 12.99 -11.72 17.15
C THR A 95 12.07 -11.93 18.36
N ALA A 96 12.03 -13.13 18.93
CA ALA A 96 11.23 -13.38 20.13
C ALA A 96 11.56 -12.43 21.32
N ALA A 97 12.68 -11.70 21.26
CA ALA A 97 13.07 -10.66 22.21
C ALA A 97 12.28 -9.34 22.02
N ASP A 98 11.84 -9.03 20.80
CA ASP A 98 11.11 -7.80 20.46
C ASP A 98 9.64 -7.88 20.94
N ASP A 99 9.02 -9.06 20.83
CA ASP A 99 7.65 -9.33 21.32
C ASP A 99 7.53 -9.23 22.86
N ALA A 100 8.61 -9.57 23.57
CA ALA A 100 8.65 -9.50 25.04
C ALA A 100 8.62 -8.05 25.55
N THR A 101 9.15 -7.11 24.78
CA THR A 101 9.20 -5.68 25.14
C THR A 101 7.85 -5.00 24.86
N ALA A 102 7.18 -5.35 23.75
CA ALA A 102 5.85 -4.82 23.43
C ALA A 102 4.75 -5.27 24.42
N THR A 103 4.84 -6.50 24.95
CA THR A 103 3.86 -7.02 25.92
C THR A 103 4.02 -6.38 27.31
N ALA A 104 5.25 -5.98 27.69
CA ALA A 104 5.52 -5.37 28.98
C ALA A 104 4.92 -3.95 29.13
N THR A 105 4.77 -3.21 28.02
CA THR A 105 4.23 -1.84 28.05
C THR A 105 2.69 -1.81 28.09
N ALA A 106 2.01 -2.87 27.62
CA ALA A 106 0.55 -2.89 27.51
C ALA A 106 -0.21 -3.24 28.80
N THR A 107 0.49 -3.57 29.89
CA THR A 107 -0.14 -3.97 31.19
C THR A 107 -0.15 -2.84 32.23
N GLN A 108 0.32 -1.64 31.89
CA GLN A 108 0.43 -0.53 32.83
C GLN A 108 -0.47 0.65 32.45
N ASP A 109 -1.80 0.45 32.54
CA ASP A 109 -2.82 1.49 32.81
C ASP A 109 -4.15 0.84 33.25
#